data_AF-A0AAU7A129-F1
#
_entry.id   AF-A0AAU7A129-F1
#
_cell.length_a   1.000
_cell.length_b   1.000
_cell.length_c   1.000
_cell.angle_alpha   90.00
_cell.angle_beta   90.00
_cell.angle_gamma   90.00
#
_symmetry.space_group_name_H-M   'P 1'
#
loop_
_entity.id
_entity.type
_entity.pdbx_description
1 polymer ?
#
loop_
_entity_poly.entity_id
_entity_poly.type
_entity_poly.pdbx_seq_one_letter_code
_entity_poly.pdbx_strand_id
1 'polypeptide(L)'
;MDTLLVVGDGPVRDKLVAIAQLLGWEVHATATAEEALARVAQADAVVVTSHDVEVAGAVLAAALAADISYIGQMGSRPGQDKRRQWLLEHDVSQAAQDAIHGPAGLDIAADTPAEIAVSILAEVVCVLRDGKAISLRDRPGPIHPELTSGEAFCPEG
;
A
#
# COMPACT_ATOMS: atom_id res chain seq x y z
N MET A 1 -0.36 -16.13 0.84
CA MET A 1 0.25 -15.31 1.90
C MET A 1 0.73 -14.07 1.19
N ASP A 2 0.18 -12.90 1.54
CA ASP A 2 0.53 -11.65 0.83
C ASP A 2 1.92 -11.18 1.25
N THR A 3 2.64 -10.53 0.33
CA THR A 3 3.97 -9.97 0.54
C THR A 3 3.94 -8.44 0.47
N LEU A 4 4.45 -7.78 1.50
CA LEU A 4 4.55 -6.33 1.60
C LEU A 4 6.02 -5.88 1.60
N LEU A 5 6.37 -4.98 0.69
CA LEU A 5 7.64 -4.24 0.73
C LEU A 5 7.40 -2.82 1.27
N VAL A 6 8.08 -2.47 2.37
CA VAL A 6 8.04 -1.12 2.95
C VAL A 6 9.39 -0.44 2.76
N VAL A 7 9.40 0.73 2.11
CA VAL A 7 10.63 1.47 1.80
C VAL A 7 10.67 2.83 2.51
N GLY A 8 11.63 2.98 3.42
CA GLY A 8 11.85 4.17 4.23
C GLY A 8 12.07 3.81 5.68
N ASP A 9 11.94 4.82 6.54
CA ASP A 9 12.12 4.72 7.97
C ASP A 9 11.00 5.43 8.73
N GLY A 10 11.14 5.51 10.06
CA GLY A 10 10.24 6.23 10.93
C GLY A 10 9.11 5.39 11.54
N PRO A 11 8.31 6.01 12.42
CA PRO A 11 7.38 5.29 13.29
C PRO A 11 6.22 4.63 12.51
N VAL A 12 5.79 5.21 11.38
CA VAL A 12 4.74 4.62 10.54
C VAL A 12 5.23 3.32 9.90
N ARG A 13 6.47 3.29 9.39
CA ARG A 13 7.09 2.09 8.82
C ARG A 13 7.14 0.96 9.85
N ASP A 14 7.53 1.25 11.09
CA ASP A 14 7.59 0.23 12.14
C ASP A 14 6.21 -0.33 12.48
N LYS A 15 5.16 0.49 12.43
CA LYS A 15 3.77 0.04 12.63
C LYS A 15 3.23 -0.74 11.44
N LEU A 16 3.57 -0.36 10.21
CA LEU A 16 3.24 -1.15 9.01
C LEU A 16 3.80 -2.57 9.12
N VAL A 17 5.09 -2.70 9.48
CA VAL A 17 5.73 -4.00 9.65
C VAL A 17 5.04 -4.84 10.71
N ALA A 18 4.83 -4.27 11.91
CA ALA A 18 4.23 -5.00 13.02
C ALA A 18 2.79 -5.47 12.72
N ILE A 19 1.96 -4.62 12.12
CA ILE A 19 0.56 -4.95 11.82
C ILE A 19 0.47 -5.92 10.64
N ALA A 20 1.27 -5.75 9.59
CA ALA A 20 1.28 -6.69 8.47
C ALA A 20 1.73 -8.09 8.90
N GLN A 21 2.73 -8.21 9.79
CA GLN A 21 3.10 -9.48 10.39
C GLN A 21 1.96 -10.11 11.21
N LEU A 22 1.19 -9.29 11.94
CA LEU A 22 0.00 -9.77 12.66
C LEU A 22 -1.08 -10.31 11.70
N LEU A 23 -1.22 -9.74 10.50
CA LEU A 23 -2.09 -10.24 9.44
C LEU A 23 -1.56 -11.52 8.77
N GLY A 24 -0.39 -12.02 9.17
CA GLY A 24 0.25 -13.19 8.60
C GLY A 24 0.90 -12.93 7.24
N TRP A 25 1.27 -11.68 6.94
CA TRP A 25 1.96 -11.32 5.70
C TRP A 25 3.47 -11.54 5.80
N GLU A 26 4.10 -11.83 4.67
CA GLU A 26 5.55 -11.72 4.54
C GLU A 26 5.90 -10.24 4.39
N VAL A 27 6.82 -9.73 5.22
CA VAL A 27 7.16 -8.31 5.21
C VAL A 27 8.65 -8.12 5.05
N HIS A 28 9.02 -7.36 4.04
CA HIS A 28 10.37 -6.86 3.82
C HIS A 28 10.38 -5.36 4.04
N ALA A 29 11.33 -4.85 4.83
CA ALA A 29 11.42 -3.42 5.08
C ALA A 29 12.87 -2.94 5.03
N THR A 30 13.13 -1.91 4.22
CA THR A 30 14.45 -1.34 3.98
C THR A 30 14.36 0.19 3.89
N ALA A 31 15.48 0.88 4.10
CA ALA A 31 15.60 2.32 3.91
C ALA A 31 16.32 2.70 2.60
N THR A 32 16.83 1.73 1.83
CA THR A 32 17.66 2.00 0.65
C THR A 32 16.98 1.59 -0.66
N ALA A 33 17.27 2.32 -1.74
CA ALA A 33 16.77 1.98 -3.06
C ALA A 33 17.32 0.63 -3.55
N GLU A 34 18.61 0.36 -3.34
CA GLU A 34 19.26 -0.88 -3.81
C GLU A 34 18.56 -2.14 -3.28
N GLU A 35 18.35 -2.21 -1.96
CA GLU A 35 17.71 -3.37 -1.34
C GLU A 35 16.22 -3.49 -1.71
N ALA A 36 15.56 -2.36 -1.92
CA ALA A 36 14.17 -2.32 -2.35
C ALA A 36 14.02 -2.83 -3.78
N LEU A 37 14.83 -2.33 -4.70
CA LEU A 37 14.81 -2.71 -6.12
C LEU A 37 15.08 -4.20 -6.33
N ALA A 38 15.92 -4.81 -5.49
CA ALA A 38 16.14 -6.25 -5.51
C ALA A 38 14.88 -7.09 -5.18
N ARG A 39 13.89 -6.48 -4.50
CA ARG A 39 12.71 -7.17 -3.97
C ARG A 39 11.37 -6.75 -4.57
N VAL A 40 11.29 -5.58 -5.20
CA VAL A 40 10.02 -5.01 -5.72
C VAL A 40 9.20 -6.03 -6.48
N ALA A 41 9.80 -6.76 -7.42
CA ALA A 41 9.09 -7.71 -8.28
C ALA A 41 8.52 -8.96 -7.57
N GLN A 42 8.85 -9.17 -6.28
CA GLN A 42 8.32 -10.27 -5.48
C GLN A 42 7.22 -9.82 -4.49
N ALA A 43 6.91 -8.52 -4.44
CA ALA A 43 5.90 -7.98 -3.54
C ALA A 43 4.52 -7.97 -4.19
N ASP A 44 3.47 -8.22 -3.41
CA ASP A 44 2.09 -7.98 -3.84
C ASP A 44 1.72 -6.49 -3.67
N ALA A 45 2.33 -5.84 -2.66
CA ALA A 45 2.15 -4.43 -2.36
C ALA A 45 3.46 -3.73 -1.98
N VAL A 46 3.63 -2.49 -2.43
CA VAL A 46 4.76 -1.62 -2.09
C VAL A 46 4.25 -0.36 -1.40
N VAL A 47 4.83 -0.03 -0.23
CA VAL A 47 4.54 1.20 0.50
C VAL A 47 5.83 1.98 0.71
N VAL A 48 5.86 3.22 0.21
CA VAL A 48 7.00 4.13 0.36
C VAL A 48 6.70 5.15 1.46
N THR A 49 7.50 5.13 2.52
CA THR A 49 7.49 6.11 3.61
C THR A 49 8.71 7.04 3.58
N SER A 50 9.67 6.80 2.68
CA SER A 50 10.88 7.61 2.55
C SER A 50 10.58 9.06 2.15
N HIS A 51 11.30 9.99 2.78
CA HIS A 51 11.31 11.41 2.42
C HIS A 51 12.36 11.76 1.36
N ASP A 52 13.26 10.83 1.04
CA ASP A 52 14.25 10.99 -0.03
C ASP A 52 13.58 10.79 -1.39
N VAL A 53 13.57 11.84 -2.22
CA VAL A 53 12.91 11.86 -3.53
C VAL A 53 13.56 10.87 -4.51
N GLU A 54 14.87 10.67 -4.43
CA GLU A 54 15.59 9.74 -5.32
C GLU A 54 15.23 8.29 -4.97
N VAL A 55 15.25 7.95 -3.68
CA VAL A 55 14.87 6.62 -3.21
C VAL A 55 13.39 6.34 -3.53
N ALA A 56 12.50 7.29 -3.19
CA ALA A 56 11.08 7.13 -3.43
C ALA A 56 10.76 7.02 -4.93
N GLY A 57 11.34 7.90 -5.74
CA GLY A 57 11.17 7.90 -7.19
C GLY A 57 11.60 6.59 -7.84
N ALA A 58 12.81 6.12 -7.53
CA ALA A 58 13.36 4.89 -8.10
C ALA A 58 12.49 3.66 -7.77
N VAL A 59 12.02 3.55 -6.52
CA VAL A 59 11.18 2.43 -6.09
C VAL A 59 9.79 2.50 -6.72
N LEU A 60 9.18 3.68 -6.81
CA LEU A 60 7.87 3.83 -7.45
C LEU A 60 7.92 3.53 -8.94
N ALA A 61 8.96 3.98 -9.65
CA ALA A 61 9.17 3.65 -11.05
C ALA A 61 9.33 2.14 -11.27
N ALA A 62 10.11 1.47 -10.40
CA ALA A 62 10.28 0.02 -10.47
C ALA A 62 8.99 -0.74 -10.14
N ALA A 63 8.21 -0.28 -9.16
CA ALA A 63 6.93 -0.90 -8.81
C ALA A 63 5.91 -0.78 -9.95
N LEU A 64 5.87 0.37 -10.62
CA LEU A 64 5.05 0.56 -11.83
C LEU A 64 5.49 -0.38 -12.96
N ALA A 65 6.79 -0.50 -13.20
CA ALA A 65 7.33 -1.37 -14.24
C ALA A 65 7.09 -2.87 -13.96
N ALA A 66 6.98 -3.24 -12.68
CA ALA A 66 6.69 -4.60 -12.24
C ALA A 66 5.18 -4.92 -12.13
N ASP A 67 4.30 -3.97 -12.46
CA ASP A 67 2.84 -4.11 -12.38
C ASP A 67 2.34 -4.56 -10.99
N ILE A 68 2.89 -3.96 -9.94
CA ILE A 68 2.53 -4.28 -8.56
C ILE A 68 1.08 -3.87 -8.28
N SER A 69 0.32 -4.79 -7.65
CA SER A 69 -1.12 -4.61 -7.40
C SER A 69 -1.45 -3.37 -6.57
N TYR A 70 -0.63 -3.04 -5.58
CA TYR A 70 -0.77 -1.82 -4.79
C TYR A 70 0.56 -1.06 -4.69
N ILE A 71 0.55 0.22 -5.06
CA ILE A 71 1.70 1.11 -4.98
C ILE A 71 1.28 2.35 -4.18
N GLY A 72 1.73 2.43 -2.93
CA GLY A 72 1.40 3.55 -2.03
C GLY A 72 2.61 4.42 -1.73
N GLN A 73 2.42 5.74 -1.70
CA GLN A 73 3.37 6.66 -1.10
C GLN A 73 2.72 7.55 -0.05
N MET A 74 3.30 7.53 1.15
CA MET A 74 2.99 8.49 2.21
C MET A 74 3.65 9.84 1.92
N GLY A 75 3.00 10.93 2.30
CA GLY A 75 3.60 12.26 2.24
C GLY A 75 2.57 13.35 2.03
N SER A 76 2.98 14.59 2.34
CA SER A 76 2.17 15.78 2.07
C SER A 76 2.04 16.01 0.57
N ARG A 77 1.02 16.77 0.14
CA ARG A 77 0.82 17.13 -1.28
C ARG A 77 2.09 17.71 -1.94
N PRO A 78 2.86 18.62 -1.31
CA PRO A 78 4.13 19.09 -1.88
C PRO A 78 5.17 17.97 -2.08
N GLY A 79 5.21 16.97 -1.20
CA GLY A 79 6.07 15.80 -1.36
C GLY A 79 5.65 14.95 -2.57
N GLN A 80 4.34 14.79 -2.76
CA GLN A 80 3.79 14.10 -3.92
C GLN A 80 4.11 14.84 -5.22
N ASP A 81 4.03 16.16 -5.26
CA ASP A 81 4.33 16.96 -6.45
C ASP A 81 5.80 16.82 -6.86
N LYS A 82 6.74 16.87 -5.90
CA LYS A 82 8.17 16.63 -6.15
C LYS A 82 8.42 15.24 -6.74
N ARG A 83 7.76 14.22 -6.20
CA ARG A 83 7.87 12.84 -6.72
C ARG A 83 7.25 12.70 -8.11
N ARG A 84 6.09 13.32 -8.37
CA ARG A 84 5.47 13.29 -9.70
C ARG A 84 6.38 13.92 -10.74
N GLN A 85 7.01 15.04 -10.40
CA GLN A 85 8.01 15.69 -11.25
C GLN A 85 9.22 14.79 -11.50
N TRP A 86 9.79 14.18 -10.45
CA TRP A 86 10.91 13.24 -10.59
C TRP A 86 10.55 12.08 -11.53
N LEU A 87 9.34 11.50 -11.39
CA LEU A 87 8.88 10.40 -12.23
C LEU A 87 8.74 10.81 -13.70
N LEU A 88 8.25 12.02 -13.98
CA LEU A 88 8.20 12.56 -15.35
C LEU A 88 9.59 12.74 -15.95
N GLU A 89 10.55 13.21 -15.17
CA GLU A 89 11.95 13.38 -15.60
C GLU A 89 12.65 12.04 -15.89
N HIS A 90 12.08 10.94 -15.39
CA HIS A 90 12.56 9.56 -15.58
C HIS A 90 11.61 8.73 -16.48
N ASP A 91 10.95 9.41 -17.44
CA ASP A 91 10.13 8.79 -18.49
C ASP A 91 8.88 8.01 -18.01
N VAL A 92 8.47 8.19 -16.74
CA VAL A 92 7.22 7.61 -16.23
C VAL A 92 6.07 8.55 -16.55
N SER A 93 5.24 8.13 -17.52
CA SER A 93 4.09 8.92 -17.99
C SER A 93 3.12 9.27 -16.87
N GLN A 94 2.43 10.42 -17.00
CA GLN A 94 1.43 10.86 -16.02
C GLN A 94 0.32 9.82 -15.81
N ALA A 95 -0.09 9.13 -16.88
CA ALA A 95 -1.11 8.07 -16.82
C ALA A 95 -0.65 6.86 -16.00
N ALA A 96 0.63 6.47 -16.09
CA ALA A 96 1.17 5.41 -15.25
C ALA A 96 1.20 5.82 -13.77
N GLN A 97 1.48 7.10 -13.49
CA GLN A 97 1.51 7.60 -12.11
C GLN A 97 0.15 7.58 -11.43
N ASP A 98 -0.96 7.51 -12.17
CA ASP A 98 -2.31 7.43 -11.60
C ASP A 98 -2.58 6.09 -10.90
N ALA A 99 -1.75 5.06 -11.15
CA ALA A 99 -1.77 3.82 -10.38
C ALA A 99 -1.15 3.96 -8.98
N ILE A 100 -0.46 5.08 -8.68
CA ILE A 100 0.15 5.31 -7.37
C ILE A 100 -0.86 5.97 -6.42
N HIS A 101 -1.14 5.29 -5.31
CA HIS A 101 -1.93 5.80 -4.20
C HIS A 101 -1.12 6.84 -3.42
N GLY A 102 -1.53 8.12 -3.52
CA GLY A 102 -0.78 9.22 -2.94
C GLY A 102 -1.64 10.43 -2.57
N PRO A 103 -1.77 10.77 -1.27
CA PRO A 103 -1.28 10.04 -0.08
C PRO A 103 -1.87 8.63 0.04
N ALA A 104 -1.04 7.67 0.45
CA ALA A 104 -1.49 6.31 0.74
C ALA A 104 -2.39 6.23 1.98
N GLY A 105 -3.38 5.36 1.94
CA GLY A 105 -4.28 5.02 3.03
C GLY A 105 -5.69 5.59 2.89
N LEU A 106 -6.63 4.91 3.56
CA LEU A 106 -8.04 5.33 3.61
C LEU A 106 -8.24 6.55 4.52
N ASP A 107 -9.21 7.40 4.19
CA ASP A 107 -9.63 8.49 5.05
C ASP A 107 -10.45 7.97 6.24
N ILE A 108 -9.75 7.63 7.32
CA ILE A 108 -10.33 7.20 8.60
C ILE A 108 -10.08 8.23 9.72
N ALA A 109 -9.71 9.48 9.36
CA ALA A 109 -9.25 10.51 10.30
C ALA A 109 -8.09 10.05 11.20
N ALA A 110 -7.16 9.26 10.64
CA ALA A 110 -5.98 8.77 11.34
C ALA A 110 -5.05 9.92 11.78
N ASP A 111 -4.54 9.85 13.02
CA ASP A 111 -3.63 10.85 13.58
C ASP A 111 -2.33 10.21 14.10
N THR A 112 -2.43 9.05 14.74
CA THR A 112 -1.26 8.35 15.29
C THR A 112 -0.54 7.49 14.23
N PRO A 113 0.75 7.17 14.39
CA PRO A 113 1.46 6.29 13.45
C PRO A 113 0.81 4.91 13.29
N ALA A 114 0.17 4.38 14.34
CA ALA A 114 -0.54 3.11 14.26
C ALA A 114 -1.84 3.24 13.47
N GLU A 115 -2.61 4.31 13.66
CA GLU A 115 -3.82 4.58 12.88
C GLU A 115 -3.50 4.82 11.39
N ILE A 116 -2.42 5.54 11.10
CA ILE A 116 -1.94 5.74 9.72
C ILE A 116 -1.53 4.40 9.10
N ALA A 117 -0.81 3.54 9.83
CA ALA A 117 -0.46 2.21 9.33
C ALA A 117 -1.72 1.36 9.07
N VAL A 118 -2.73 1.42 9.94
CA VAL A 118 -4.02 0.74 9.73
C VAL A 118 -4.71 1.27 8.50
N SER A 119 -4.74 2.60 8.29
CA SER A 119 -5.41 3.19 7.12
C SER A 119 -4.76 2.75 5.80
N ILE A 120 -3.43 2.67 5.77
CA ILE A 120 -2.66 2.17 4.62
C ILE A 120 -2.93 0.69 4.40
N LEU A 121 -2.78 -0.16 5.43
CA LEU A 121 -2.98 -1.60 5.28
C LEU A 121 -4.43 -1.96 4.92
N ALA A 122 -5.41 -1.20 5.41
CA ALA A 122 -6.80 -1.36 4.99
C ALA A 122 -6.99 -1.04 3.49
N GLU A 123 -6.33 -0.01 2.97
CA GLU A 123 -6.33 0.29 1.54
C GLU A 123 -5.66 -0.83 0.73
N VAL A 124 -4.51 -1.33 1.18
CA VAL A 124 -3.81 -2.47 0.57
C VAL A 124 -4.71 -3.70 0.51
N VAL A 125 -5.35 -4.09 1.63
CA VAL A 125 -6.28 -5.23 1.68
C VAL A 125 -7.44 -5.03 0.71
N CYS A 126 -8.00 -3.82 0.64
CA CYS A 126 -9.08 -3.53 -0.31
C CYS A 126 -8.63 -3.78 -1.75
N VAL A 127 -7.46 -3.28 -2.15
CA VAL A 127 -6.95 -3.45 -3.50
C VAL A 127 -6.62 -4.92 -3.80
N LEU A 128 -5.91 -5.61 -2.90
CA LEU A 128 -5.53 -7.02 -3.09
C LEU A 128 -6.70 -8.00 -3.11
N ARG A 129 -7.89 -7.58 -2.67
CA ARG A 129 -9.10 -8.41 -2.61
C ARG A 129 -10.22 -7.91 -3.53
N ASP A 130 -9.96 -6.92 -4.38
CA ASP A 130 -10.97 -6.24 -5.21
C ASP A 130 -12.18 -5.74 -4.39
N GLY A 131 -11.89 -5.27 -3.17
CA GLY A 131 -12.84 -4.74 -2.23
C GLY A 131 -13.28 -3.32 -2.55
N LYS A 132 -14.27 -2.84 -1.78
CA LYS A 132 -14.68 -1.44 -1.75
C LYS A 132 -14.43 -0.90 -0.35
N ALA A 133 -13.70 0.21 -0.24
CA ALA A 133 -13.42 0.91 1.01
C ALA A 133 -14.66 1.66 1.50
N ILE A 134 -15.71 0.91 1.85
CA ILE A 134 -17.00 1.41 2.34
C ILE A 134 -17.39 0.68 3.61
N SER A 135 -18.27 1.29 4.40
CA SER A 135 -18.90 0.60 5.53
C SER A 135 -19.69 -0.62 5.03
N LEU A 136 -19.51 -1.77 5.68
CA LEU A 136 -20.31 -2.97 5.37
C LEU A 136 -21.82 -2.75 5.56
N ARG A 137 -22.22 -1.80 6.43
CA ARG A 137 -23.63 -1.39 6.58
C ARG A 137 -24.22 -0.89 5.26
N ASP A 138 -23.39 -0.23 4.45
CA ASP A 138 -23.80 0.47 3.24
C ASP A 138 -23.51 -0.36 1.98
N ARG A 139 -22.90 -1.55 2.13
CA ARG A 139 -22.61 -2.46 1.02
C ARG A 139 -23.91 -3.12 0.53
N PRO A 140 -24.24 -3.04 -0.77
CA PRO A 140 -25.35 -3.79 -1.33
C PRO A 140 -25.01 -5.28 -1.46
N GLY A 141 -26.02 -6.13 -1.28
CA GLY A 141 -25.90 -7.58 -1.47
C GLY A 141 -25.25 -8.34 -0.30
N PRO A 142 -25.03 -9.66 -0.45
CA PRO A 142 -24.43 -10.48 0.59
C PRO A 142 -22.94 -10.12 0.81
N ILE A 143 -22.47 -10.25 2.06
CA ILE A 143 -21.06 -10.05 2.44
C ILE A 143 -20.19 -11.17 1.86
N HIS A 144 -20.73 -12.39 1.85
CA HIS A 144 -20.13 -13.60 1.30
C HIS A 144 -21.04 -14.14 0.19
N PRO A 145 -20.88 -13.72 -1.07
CA PRO A 145 -21.77 -14.09 -2.16
C PRO A 145 -21.79 -15.60 -2.46
N GLU A 146 -20.73 -16.31 -2.07
CA GLU A 146 -20.58 -17.76 -2.20
C GLU A 146 -21.34 -18.56 -1.13
N LEU A 147 -21.73 -17.95 0.00
CA LEU A 147 -22.46 -18.62 1.06
C LEU A 147 -23.96 -18.63 0.79
N THR A 148 -24.60 -19.75 1.12
CA THR A 148 -26.06 -19.83 1.07
C THR A 148 -26.69 -19.08 2.26
N SER A 149 -27.93 -18.62 2.08
CA SER A 149 -28.65 -17.87 3.12
C SER A 149 -28.78 -18.69 4.40
N GLY A 150 -28.12 -18.23 5.47
CA GLY A 150 -28.15 -18.87 6.79
C GLY A 150 -26.83 -19.55 7.20
N GLU A 151 -25.86 -19.66 6.29
CA GLU A 151 -24.51 -20.12 6.63
C GLU A 151 -23.72 -18.98 7.28
N ALA A 152 -23.16 -19.26 8.46
CA ALA A 152 -22.23 -18.33 9.11
C ALA A 152 -20.85 -18.49 8.49
N PHE A 153 -20.22 -17.36 8.13
CA PHE A 153 -18.81 -17.35 7.76
C PHE A 153 -17.95 -17.35 9.03
N CYS A 154 -17.15 -18.39 9.23
CA CYS A 154 -16.03 -18.37 10.17
C CYS A 154 -14.73 -18.52 9.39
N PRO A 155 -13.84 -17.52 9.37
CA PRO A 155 -12.61 -17.56 8.58
C PRO A 155 -11.66 -18.70 8.97
N GLU A 156 -11.81 -19.29 10.16
CA GLU A 156 -11.00 -20.41 10.66
C GLU A 156 -11.82 -21.67 11.01
N GLY A 157 -13.14 -21.66 10.75
CA GLY A 157 -14.07 -22.71 11.20
C GLY A 157 -14.84 -22.35 12.47
#